data_AF-A0A3D8LE32-F1
#
_entry.id   AF-A0A3D8LE32-F1
#
_cell.length_a   1.000
_cell.length_b   1.000
_cell.length_c   1.000
_cell.angle_alpha   90.00
_cell.angle_beta   90.00
_cell.angle_gamma   90.00
#
_symmetry.space_group_name_H-M   'P 1'
#
loop_
_entity.id
_entity.type
_entity.pdbx_description
1 polymer ?
#
loop_
_entity_poly.entity_id
_entity_poly.type
_entity_poly.pdbx_seq_one_letter_code
_entity_poly.pdbx_strand_id
1 'polypeptide(L)'
;MKSFLCIVIFYLCLSMLVVSCSESDPAPTCMQAEVIGPDNCQNGWYILKLKDDATLAGSQSNHYIGQLHGGYVTTRNLPEEYRQEGLQLKLSLELDEEPTQICPAIYVIYPAVRVVRVCRQAS
;
A
#
# COMPACT_ATOMS: atom_id res chain seq x y z
N MET A 1 9.50 2.36 -55.27
CA MET A 1 10.32 2.04 -54.07
C MET A 1 10.21 3.07 -52.92
N LYS A 2 9.51 4.22 -53.05
CA LYS A 2 9.29 5.15 -51.93
C LYS A 2 8.30 4.64 -50.86
N SER A 3 7.26 3.92 -51.30
CA SER A 3 6.17 3.47 -50.40
C SER A 3 6.63 2.39 -49.40
N PHE A 4 7.56 1.51 -49.79
CA PHE A 4 8.14 0.51 -48.89
C PHE A 4 8.96 1.12 -47.75
N LEU A 5 9.69 2.21 -48.02
CA LEU A 5 10.48 2.91 -47.01
C LEU A 5 9.57 3.53 -45.93
N CYS A 6 8.43 4.10 -46.33
CA CYS A 6 7.45 4.67 -45.41
C CYS A 6 6.85 3.61 -44.47
N ILE A 7 6.57 2.40 -44.98
CA ILE A 7 6.04 1.30 -44.17
C ILE A 7 7.06 0.87 -43.11
N VAL A 8 8.33 0.73 -43.49
CA VAL A 8 9.39 0.34 -42.55
C VAL A 8 9.58 1.38 -41.45
N ILE A 9 9.59 2.67 -41.79
CA ILE A 9 9.71 3.76 -40.79
C ILE A 9 8.50 3.76 -39.85
N PHE A 10 7.29 3.53 -40.38
CA PHE A 10 6.08 3.50 -39.57
C PHE A 10 6.09 2.34 -38.57
N TYR A 11 6.54 1.15 -38.99
CA TYR A 11 6.74 0.01 -38.09
C TYR A 11 7.84 0.27 -37.04
N LEU A 12 8.89 1.00 -37.40
CA LEU A 12 9.97 1.37 -36.49
C LEU A 12 9.47 2.34 -35.40
N CYS A 13 8.68 3.34 -35.79
CA CYS A 13 8.01 4.25 -34.85
C CYS A 13 7.00 3.52 -33.94
N LEU A 14 6.23 2.56 -34.47
CA LEU A 14 5.31 1.76 -33.67
C LEU A 14 6.04 0.92 -32.62
N SER A 15 7.19 0.35 -32.98
CA SER A 15 7.98 -0.47 -32.04
C SER A 15 8.55 0.33 -30.87
N MET A 16 8.87 1.62 -31.08
CA MET A 16 9.36 2.50 -30.01
C MET A 16 8.29 2.85 -28.96
N LEU A 17 7.01 2.87 -29.33
CA LEU A 17 5.92 3.14 -28.38
C LEU A 17 5.77 2.01 -27.33
N VAL A 18 6.15 0.78 -27.66
CA VAL A 18 6.02 -0.37 -26.77
C VAL A 18 7.08 -0.36 -25.66
N VAL A 19 8.21 0.33 -25.86
CA VAL A 19 9.32 0.37 -24.90
C VAL A 19 9.13 1.43 -23.81
N SER A 20 8.19 2.37 -23.97
CA SER A 20 7.94 3.43 -22.97
C SER A 20 6.90 3.07 -21.89
N CYS A 21 6.27 1.90 -21.96
CA CYS A 21 5.48 1.35 -20.83
C CYS A 21 6.34 0.40 -19.99
N SER A 22 7.37 0.94 -19.33
CA SER A 22 7.90 0.33 -18.12
C SER A 22 7.67 1.28 -16.95
N GLU A 23 6.41 1.63 -16.71
CA GLU A 23 5.99 2.10 -15.38
C GLU A 23 6.07 0.91 -14.43
N SER A 24 7.28 0.62 -13.98
CA SER A 24 7.48 -0.06 -12.71
C SER A 24 7.06 0.94 -11.64
N ASP A 25 5.76 0.96 -11.31
CA ASP A 25 5.28 1.63 -10.12
C ASP A 25 6.18 1.25 -8.95
N PRO A 26 6.70 2.22 -8.17
CA PRO A 26 7.54 1.90 -7.04
C PRO A 26 6.72 1.03 -6.08
N ALA A 27 7.13 -0.23 -5.95
CA ALA A 27 6.42 -1.18 -5.10
C ALA A 27 6.29 -0.61 -3.69
N PRO A 28 5.08 -0.59 -3.09
CA PRO A 28 4.81 0.16 -1.87
C PRO A 28 5.79 -0.15 -0.77
N THR A 29 6.37 0.88 -0.18
CA THR A 29 7.34 0.75 0.90
C THR A 29 6.80 -0.09 2.05
N CYS A 30 7.64 -1.01 2.54
CA CYS A 30 7.32 -1.82 3.71
C CYS A 30 7.49 -0.98 4.98
N MET A 31 6.41 -0.81 5.75
CA MET A 31 6.40 -0.13 7.04
C MET A 31 6.29 -1.15 8.17
N GLN A 32 6.92 -0.89 9.30
CA GLN A 32 6.76 -1.74 10.47
C GLN A 32 5.44 -1.42 11.19
N ALA A 33 4.65 -2.44 11.45
CA ALA A 33 3.38 -2.34 12.14
C ALA A 33 3.28 -3.41 13.23
N GLU A 34 2.54 -3.10 14.29
CA GLU A 34 2.19 -4.02 15.37
C GLU A 34 0.68 -4.25 15.36
N VAL A 35 0.28 -5.51 15.42
CA VAL A 35 -1.14 -5.89 15.49
C VAL A 35 -1.61 -5.65 16.92
N ILE A 36 -2.52 -4.67 17.10
CA ILE A 36 -3.05 -4.35 18.42
C ILE A 36 -4.18 -5.31 18.79
N GLY A 37 -5.00 -5.70 17.82
CA GLY A 37 -6.10 -6.63 18.02
C GLY A 37 -7.29 -6.31 17.12
N PRO A 38 -8.43 -7.00 17.33
CA PRO A 38 -9.63 -6.75 16.57
C PRO A 38 -10.18 -5.34 16.85
N ASP A 39 -10.74 -4.71 15.83
CA ASP A 39 -11.48 -3.47 15.95
C ASP A 39 -12.87 -3.80 16.54
N ASN A 40 -13.10 -3.38 17.78
CA ASN A 40 -14.38 -3.62 18.49
C ASN A 40 -15.58 -2.88 17.87
N CYS A 41 -15.32 -2.03 16.88
CA CYS A 41 -16.32 -1.16 16.25
C CYS A 41 -16.79 -1.75 14.92
N GLN A 42 -15.94 -2.53 14.25
CA GLN A 42 -16.25 -3.15 12.96
C GLN A 42 -15.84 -4.62 12.97
N ASN A 43 -16.83 -5.51 12.84
CA ASN A 43 -16.57 -6.95 12.84
C ASN A 43 -15.64 -7.35 11.69
N GLY A 44 -14.59 -8.11 12.01
CA GLY A 44 -13.62 -8.59 11.04
C GLY A 44 -12.49 -7.60 10.70
N TRP A 45 -12.49 -6.42 11.32
CA TRP A 45 -11.42 -5.45 11.19
C TRP A 45 -10.39 -5.61 12.32
N TYR A 46 -9.17 -5.17 12.06
CA TYR A 46 -8.03 -5.24 12.95
C TYR A 46 -7.33 -3.89 13.01
N ILE A 47 -6.93 -3.51 14.22
CA ILE A 47 -6.17 -2.29 14.47
C ILE A 47 -4.69 -2.60 14.37
N LEU A 48 -3.98 -1.81 13.58
CA LEU A 48 -2.53 -1.85 13.43
C LEU A 48 -1.93 -0.55 13.96
N LYS A 49 -0.88 -0.67 14.76
CA LYS A 49 -0.06 0.46 15.18
C LYS A 49 1.17 0.56 14.29
N LEU A 50 1.26 1.62 13.51
CA LEU A 50 2.42 1.93 12.69
C LEU A 50 3.56 2.41 13.60
N LYS A 51 4.73 1.80 13.46
CA LYS A 51 5.96 2.29 14.09
C LYS A 51 6.60 3.30 13.15
N ASP A 52 6.94 4.47 13.68
CA ASP A 52 7.70 5.47 12.93
C ASP A 52 9.09 4.91 12.62
N ASP A 53 9.28 4.48 11.37
CA ASP A 53 10.61 4.33 10.81
C ASP A 53 10.98 5.71 10.24
N ALA A 54 11.82 6.45 10.98
CA ALA A 54 12.33 7.79 10.64
C ALA A 54 13.15 7.85 9.33
N THR A 55 13.09 6.82 8.48
CA THR A 55 13.89 6.65 7.26
C THR A 55 13.10 6.84 5.96
N LEU A 56 11.81 7.15 6.00
CA LEU A 56 10.96 7.31 4.81
C LEU A 56 10.60 8.77 4.50
N ALA A 57 11.60 9.65 4.58
CA ALA A 57 11.54 10.97 3.96
C ALA A 57 11.99 10.85 2.50
N GLY A 58 11.12 10.35 1.62
CA GLY A 58 11.49 10.16 0.23
C GLY A 58 10.35 9.80 -0.71
N SER A 59 9.96 10.78 -1.51
CA SER A 59 9.31 10.67 -2.82
C SER A 59 7.79 10.71 -2.88
N GLN A 60 7.36 11.74 -3.60
CA GLN A 60 6.00 12.09 -4.00
C GLN A 60 5.42 11.06 -4.97
N SER A 61 4.17 10.65 -4.74
CA SER A 61 3.16 10.43 -5.79
C SER A 61 1.79 10.28 -5.12
N ASN A 62 0.75 10.81 -5.76
CA ASN A 62 -0.60 11.07 -5.23
C ASN A 62 -1.41 9.85 -4.75
N HIS A 63 -0.81 8.66 -4.58
CA HIS A 63 -1.52 7.43 -4.23
C HIS A 63 -0.88 6.59 -3.11
N TYR A 64 0.23 7.04 -2.52
CA TYR A 64 0.92 6.28 -1.49
C TYR A 64 0.95 7.00 -0.15
N ILE A 65 0.82 6.20 0.92
CA ILE A 65 0.82 6.60 2.33
C ILE A 65 2.21 7.18 2.71
N GLY A 66 2.53 8.36 2.19
CA GLY A 66 3.63 9.20 2.63
C GLY A 66 3.22 10.12 3.79
N GLN A 67 2.02 9.95 4.36
CA GLN A 67 1.46 10.82 5.40
C GLN A 67 1.09 10.14 6.71
N LEU A 68 1.06 8.81 6.79
CA LEU A 68 0.85 8.13 8.08
C LEU A 68 2.21 7.95 8.78
N HIS A 69 2.76 9.07 9.26
CA HIS A 69 3.90 9.09 10.17
C HIS A 69 3.42 8.58 11.54
N GLY A 70 3.60 7.29 11.78
CA GLY A 70 3.15 6.63 13.00
C GLY A 70 1.63 6.66 13.21
N GLY A 71 1.17 6.07 14.31
CA GLY A 71 -0.23 6.09 14.72
C GLY A 71 -0.97 4.77 14.51
N TYR A 72 -2.29 4.83 14.52
CA TYR A 72 -3.17 3.65 14.46
C TYR A 72 -4.01 3.69 13.19
N VAL A 73 -4.09 2.56 12.49
CA VAL A 73 -4.90 2.35 11.30
C VAL A 73 -5.74 1.09 11.48
N THR A 74 -6.83 0.98 10.74
CA THR A 74 -7.71 -0.20 10.77
C THR A 74 -7.70 -0.90 9.42
N THR A 75 -7.73 -2.23 9.40
CA THR A 75 -7.72 -3.03 8.18
C THR A 75 -8.64 -4.24 8.28
N ARG A 76 -9.31 -4.58 7.19
CA ARG A 76 -10.20 -5.77 7.10
C ARG A 76 -9.54 -7.00 6.49
N ASN A 77 -8.43 -6.83 5.78
CA ASN A 77 -7.83 -7.88 4.96
C ASN A 77 -6.52 -8.41 5.53
N LEU A 78 -6.33 -8.33 6.85
CA LEU A 78 -5.20 -8.96 7.52
C LEU A 78 -5.31 -10.49 7.40
N PRO A 79 -4.29 -11.19 6.86
CA PRO A 79 -4.32 -12.65 6.75
C PRO A 79 -4.41 -13.33 8.12
N GLU A 80 -5.08 -14.49 8.19
CA GLU A 80 -5.39 -15.18 9.45
C GLU A 80 -4.15 -15.51 10.30
N GLU A 81 -3.07 -15.91 9.63
CA GLU A 81 -1.77 -16.20 10.25
C GLU A 81 -1.15 -15.01 10.98
N TYR A 82 -1.59 -13.79 10.67
CA TYR A 82 -1.07 -12.53 11.22
C TYR A 82 -2.04 -11.83 12.18
N ARG A 83 -3.18 -12.43 12.52
CA ARG A 83 -4.20 -11.84 13.41
C ARG A 83 -3.87 -11.97 14.90
N GLN A 84 -2.62 -12.26 15.24
CA GLN A 84 -2.16 -12.41 16.62
C GLN A 84 -1.83 -11.04 17.22
N GLU A 85 -2.40 -10.75 18.39
CA GLU A 85 -2.10 -9.52 19.13
C GLU A 85 -0.62 -9.45 19.53
N GLY A 86 -0.03 -8.27 19.43
CA GLY A 86 1.39 -8.00 19.70
C GLY A 86 2.35 -8.43 18.58
N LEU A 87 1.85 -9.04 17.51
CA LEU A 87 2.69 -9.48 16.40
C LEU A 87 3.23 -8.28 15.62
N GLN A 88 4.55 -8.25 15.45
CA GLN A 88 5.24 -7.21 14.69
C GLN A 88 5.52 -7.68 13.28
N LEU A 89 5.04 -6.93 12.30
CA LEU A 89 5.09 -7.28 10.89
C LEU A 89 5.66 -6.11 10.10
N LYS A 90 6.29 -6.40 8.97
CA LYS A 90 6.55 -5.41 7.94
C LYS A 90 5.45 -5.55 6.89
N LEU A 91 4.63 -4.53 6.72
CA LEU A 91 3.48 -4.54 5.83
C LEU A 91 3.64 -3.41 4.83
N SER A 92 3.20 -3.64 3.60
CA SER A 92 2.92 -2.52 2.71
C SER A 92 1.41 -2.29 2.65
N LEU A 93 1.05 -1.02 2.81
CA LEU A 93 -0.30 -0.57 3.06
C LEU A 93 -0.71 0.44 1.99
N GLU A 94 -1.97 0.40 1.61
CA GLU A 94 -2.64 1.39 0.77
C GLU A 94 -3.88 1.91 1.50
N LEU A 95 -4.29 3.15 1.22
CA LEU A 95 -5.55 3.66 1.75
C LEU A 95 -6.69 2.81 1.17
N ASP A 96 -7.57 2.32 2.04
CA ASP A 96 -8.81 1.72 1.59
C ASP A 96 -9.83 2.85 1.39
N GLU A 97 -10.51 2.88 0.25
CA GLU A 97 -11.55 3.88 -0.03
C GLU A 97 -12.82 3.62 0.78
N GLU A 98 -12.87 2.50 1.51
CA GLU A 98 -13.99 2.19 2.37
C GLU A 98 -14.14 3.19 3.53
N PRO A 99 -15.37 3.67 3.77
CA PRO A 99 -15.62 4.62 4.83
C PRO A 99 -15.31 3.98 6.18
N THR A 100 -14.41 4.60 6.92
CA THR A 100 -14.13 4.25 8.31
C THR A 100 -15.34 4.56 9.16
N GLN A 101 -15.81 3.59 9.95
CA GLN A 101 -16.90 3.85 10.88
C GLN A 101 -16.37 4.57 12.12
N ILE A 102 -17.13 5.57 12.58
CA ILE A 102 -16.88 6.22 13.87
C ILE A 102 -17.13 5.19 14.96
N CYS A 103 -16.12 4.93 15.78
CA CYS A 103 -16.32 4.07 16.92
C CYS A 103 -16.98 4.82 18.08
N PRO A 104 -18.24 4.53 18.44
CA PRO A 104 -18.94 5.26 19.49
C PRO A 104 -18.35 5.02 20.88
N ALA A 105 -17.64 3.90 21.08
CA ALA A 105 -17.04 3.54 22.37
C ALA A 105 -15.79 4.37 22.71
N ILE A 106 -15.11 4.95 21.72
CA ILE A 106 -13.81 5.60 21.91
C ILE A 106 -13.74 6.99 21.27
N TYR A 107 -14.72 7.40 20.47
CA TYR A 107 -14.72 8.66 19.70
C TYR A 107 -13.47 8.85 18.82
N VAL A 108 -12.78 7.76 18.48
CA VAL A 108 -11.60 7.78 17.60
C VAL A 108 -11.99 7.19 16.24
N ILE A 109 -11.47 7.80 15.18
CA ILE A 109 -11.57 7.31 13.80
C ILE A 109 -10.15 6.93 13.37
N TYR A 110 -9.93 5.64 13.12
CA TYR A 110 -8.69 5.15 12.53
C TYR A 110 -8.83 5.14 11.00
N PRO A 111 -7.82 5.59 10.24
CA PRO A 111 -7.82 5.47 8.78
C PRO A 111 -7.94 4.01 8.34
N ALA A 112 -8.78 3.73 7.35
CA ALA A 112 -8.90 2.41 6.76
C ALA A 112 -7.75 2.19 5.78
N VAL A 113 -7.06 1.07 5.92
CA VAL A 113 -5.98 0.67 5.03
C VAL A 113 -6.16 -0.78 4.60
N ARG A 114 -5.65 -1.06 3.41
CA ARG A 114 -5.58 -2.41 2.85
C ARG A 114 -4.14 -2.91 2.91
N VAL A 115 -3.96 -4.11 3.45
CA VAL A 115 -2.67 -4.82 3.38
C VAL A 115 -2.48 -5.32 1.95
N VAL A 116 -1.51 -4.74 1.24
CA VAL A 116 -1.17 -5.13 -0.13
C VAL A 116 -0.25 -6.34 -0.13
N ARG A 117 0.74 -6.33 0.78
CA ARG A 117 1.70 -7.41 0.94
C ARG A 117 2.26 -7.45 2.36
N VAL A 118 2.61 -8.65 2.79
CA VAL A 118 3.41 -8.90 3.99
C VAL A 118 4.86 -9.04 3.56
N CYS A 119 5.71 -8.13 3.98
CA CYS A 119 7.11 -8.11 3.62
C CYS A 119 7.90 -9.06 4.51
N ARG A 120 8.69 -9.96 3.91
CA ARG A 120 9.63 -10.79 4.69
C ARG A 120 10.66 -9.88 5.35
N GLN A 121 10.94 -10.11 6.64
CA GLN A 121 12.18 -9.65 7.23
C GLN A 121 13.32 -10.26 6.40
N ALA A 122 14.18 -9.40 5.83
CA ALA A 122 15.48 -9.85 5.37
C ALA A 122 16.17 -10.44 6.61
N SER A 123 16.32 -11.76 6.61
CA SER A 123 17.13 -12.52 7.56
C SER A 123 18.60 -12.16 7.39
#